data_AF-A0ABD7X632-F1
#
_entry.id   AF-A0ABD7X632-F1
#
_cell.length_a   1.000
_cell.length_b   1.000
_cell.length_c   1.000
_cell.angle_alpha   90.00
_cell.angle_beta   90.00
_cell.angle_gamma   90.00
#
_symmetry.space_group_name_H-M   'P 1'
#
loop_
_entity.id
_entity.type
_entity.pdbx_description
1 polymer ?
#
loop_
_entity_poly.entity_id
_entity_poly.type
_entity_poly.pdbx_seq_one_letter_code
_entity_poly.pdbx_strand_id
1 'polypeptide(L)' 'METKKYSLYKNGIHLYDFDTVKDCSTWLENIIGGSLYQGLSKIRDGKWIPKNHSQLFGYEIKTNRG' A
#
# COMPACT_ATOMS: atom_id res chain seq x y z
N MET A 1 16.27 -3.58 15.77
CA MET A 1 14.88 -3.28 15.36
C MET A 1 14.85 -3.43 13.85
N GLU A 2 14.14 -4.41 13.33
CA GLU A 2 13.99 -4.57 11.87
C GLU A 2 13.29 -3.34 11.33
N THR A 3 13.96 -2.60 10.44
CA THR A 3 13.35 -1.48 9.72
C THR A 3 12.29 -2.04 8.78
N LYS A 4 11.03 -1.72 9.07
CA LYS A 4 9.90 -2.01 8.18
C LYS A 4 10.20 -1.47 6.77
N LYS A 5 10.07 -2.33 5.77
CA LYS A 5 10.52 -2.07 4.39
C LYS A 5 9.52 -1.28 3.56
N TYR A 6 8.26 -1.25 3.95
CA TYR A 6 7.18 -0.63 3.18
C TYR A 6 6.31 0.25 4.06
N SER A 7 5.98 1.43 3.58
CA SER A 7 5.05 2.35 4.23
C SER A 7 3.82 2.53 3.35
N LEU A 8 2.63 2.36 3.93
CA LEU A 8 1.36 2.64 3.29
C LEU A 8 0.91 4.07 3.58
N TYR A 9 0.48 4.76 2.53
CA TYR A 9 -0.06 6.11 2.62
C TYR A 9 -1.46 6.15 2.02
N LYS A 10 -2.27 7.08 2.52
CA LYS A 10 -3.56 7.47 1.93
C LYS A 10 -3.61 8.98 1.77
N ASN A 11 -3.73 9.45 0.54
CA ASN A 11 -3.74 10.87 0.18
C ASN A 11 -2.54 11.64 0.78
N GLY A 12 -1.35 11.01 0.79
CA GLY A 12 -0.14 11.59 1.39
C GLY A 12 0.00 11.44 2.91
N ILE A 13 -1.03 10.94 3.61
CA ILE A 13 -1.00 10.67 5.04
C ILE A 13 -0.43 9.27 5.26
N HIS A 14 0.61 9.15 6.08
CA HIS A 14 1.15 7.86 6.50
C HIS A 14 0.14 7.11 7.37
N LEU A 15 -0.09 5.84 7.05
CA LEU A 15 -1.02 4.99 7.80
C LEU A 15 -0.26 3.99 8.67
N TYR A 16 0.59 3.17 8.05
CA TYR A 16 1.26 2.07 8.74
C TYR A 16 2.48 1.56 7.97
N ASP A 17 3.36 0.87 8.70
CA ASP A 17 4.57 0.28 8.17
C ASP A 17 4.54 -1.26 8.20
N PHE A 18 5.05 -1.88 7.14
CA PHE A 18 4.98 -3.31 6.90
C PHE A 18 6.33 -3.89 6.45
N ASP A 19 6.54 -5.17 6.75
CA ASP A 19 7.73 -5.91 6.29
C ASP A 19 7.61 -6.31 4.83
N THR A 20 6.39 -6.64 4.40
CA THR A 20 6.09 -7.06 3.02
C THR A 20 4.84 -6.37 2.46
N VAL A 21 4.74 -6.30 1.14
CA VAL A 21 3.52 -5.85 0.43
C VAL A 21 2.33 -6.77 0.71
N LYS A 22 2.58 -8.05 1.03
CA LYS A 22 1.54 -9.02 1.38
C LYS A 22 0.90 -8.71 2.74
N ASP A 23 1.69 -8.27 3.72
CA ASP A 23 1.15 -7.85 5.01
C ASP A 23 0.30 -6.58 4.85
N CYS A 24 0.79 -5.64 4.03
CA CYS A 24 0.04 -4.45 3.65
C CYS A 24 -1.29 -4.81 2.97
N SER A 25 -1.30 -5.78 2.03
CA SER A 25 -2.53 -6.19 1.35
C SER A 25 -3.50 -6.84 2.30
N THR A 26 -3.03 -7.77 3.13
CA THR A 26 -3.87 -8.47 4.11
C THR A 26 -4.51 -7.48 5.09
N TRP A 27 -3.73 -6.52 5.58
CA TRP A 27 -4.25 -5.47 6.47
C TRP A 27 -5.31 -4.61 5.78
N LEU A 28 -5.05 -4.16 4.54
CA LEU A 28 -5.98 -3.30 3.81
C LEU A 28 -7.25 -4.04 3.37
N GLU A 29 -7.12 -5.30 2.94
CA GLU A 29 -8.23 -6.19 2.57
C GLU A 29 -9.18 -6.42 3.76
N ASN A 30 -8.67 -6.47 5.00
CA ASN A 30 -9.51 -6.54 6.20
C ASN A 30 -10.30 -5.25 6.49
N ILE A 31 -9.87 -4.10 5.96
CA ILE A 31 -10.50 -2.80 6.21
C ILE A 31 -11.50 -2.45 5.11
N ILE A 32 -11.11 -2.59 3.84
CA ILE A 32 -11.93 -2.15 2.70
C ILE A 32 -12.44 -3.31 1.83
N GLY A 33 -12.09 -4.56 2.17
CA GLY A 33 -12.48 -5.75 1.43
C GLY A 33 -11.77 -5.91 0.09
N GLY A 34 -12.03 -7.05 -0.56
CA GLY A 34 -11.56 -7.35 -1.92
C GLY A 34 -10.23 -8.10 -1.99
N SER A 35 -9.68 -8.20 -3.20
CA SER A 35 -8.35 -8.78 -3.46
C SER A 35 -7.45 -7.68 -4.00
N LEU A 36 -6.64 -7.11 -3.12
CA LEU A 36 -5.89 -5.87 -3.34
C LEU A 36 -4.41 -6.12 -3.60
N TYR A 37 -3.88 -7.30 -3.28
CA TYR A 37 -2.44 -7.61 -3.42
C TYR A 37 -1.85 -7.25 -4.80
N GLN A 38 -2.54 -7.62 -5.89
CA GLN A 38 -2.09 -7.31 -7.24
C GLN A 38 -2.11 -5.81 -7.54
N GLY A 39 -3.13 -5.10 -7.08
CA GLY A 39 -3.24 -3.65 -7.25
C GLY A 39 -2.19 -2.90 -6.42
N LEU A 40 -2.00 -3.31 -5.17
CA LEU A 40 -0.98 -2.76 -4.26
C LEU A 40 0.44 -2.95 -4.80
N SER A 41 0.71 -4.12 -5.40
CA SER A 41 2.00 -4.37 -6.06
C SER A 41 2.24 -3.44 -7.26
N LYS A 42 1.18 -2.95 -7.92
CA LYS A 42 1.27 -2.00 -9.05
C LYS A 42 1.40 -0.54 -8.62
N ILE A 43 0.78 -0.13 -7.51
CA ILE A 43 0.89 1.26 -7.01
C ILE A 43 2.20 1.53 -6.26
N ARG A 44 2.95 0.47 -5.95
CA ARG A 44 4.23 0.57 -5.25
C ARG A 44 5.19 1.51 -5.96
N ASP A 45 5.78 2.43 -5.21
CA ASP A 45 6.71 3.47 -5.64
C ASP A 45 6.14 4.33 -6.80
N GLY A 46 4.82 4.53 -6.83
CA GLY A 46 4.15 5.37 -7.84
C GLY A 46 4.14 4.78 -9.25
N LYS A 47 4.45 3.49 -9.43
CA LYS A 47 4.47 2.82 -10.76
C LYS A 47 3.12 2.87 -11.49
N TRP A 48 2.02 2.89 -10.75
CA TRP A 48 0.69 3.05 -11.28
C TRP A 48 -0.13 3.92 -10.33
N ILE A 49 -0.83 4.91 -10.87
CA ILE A 49 -1.72 5.78 -10.10
C ILE A 49 -3.15 5.29 -10.33
N PRO A 50 -3.84 4.81 -9.27
CA PRO A 50 -5.21 4.37 -9.42
C PRO A 50 -6.12 5.52 -9.83
N LYS A 51 -7.12 5.23 -10.67
CA LYS A 51 -8.18 6.18 -11.02
C LYS A 51 -9.12 6.39 -9.84
N ASN A 52 -9.88 7.49 -9.85
CA ASN A 52 -10.83 7.87 -8.80
C ASN A 52 -11.89 6.81 -8.45
N HIS A 53 -12.26 5.96 -9.40
CA HIS A 53 -13.21 4.86 -9.21
C HIS A 53 -12.57 3.56 -8.68
N SER A 54 -11.25 3.53 -8.46
CA SER A 54 -10.56 2.36 -7.88
C SER A 54 -10.69 2.35 -6.36
N GLN A 55 -10.86 1.18 -5.76
CA GLN A 55 -10.77 1.02 -4.30
C GLN A 55 -9.41 1.45 -3.74
N LEU A 56 -8.36 1.39 -4.58
CA LEU A 56 -7.02 1.84 -4.23
C LEU A 56 -6.81 3.34 -4.49
N PHE A 57 -7.83 4.09 -4.89
CA PHE A 57 -7.67 5.51 -5.18
C PHE A 57 -7.08 6.26 -3.99
N GLY A 58 -5.99 6.99 -4.24
CA GLY A 58 -5.26 7.75 -3.25
C GLY A 58 -4.41 6.91 -2.29
N TYR A 59 -4.37 5.58 -2.42
CA TYR A 59 -3.38 4.77 -1.72
C TYR A 59 -2.04 4.80 -2.46
N GLU A 60 -0.96 4.72 -1.70
CA GLU A 60 0.40 4.63 -2.20
C GLU A 60 1.23 3.74 -1.28
N ILE A 61 2.10 2.90 -1.84
CA ILE A 61 3.11 2.16 -1.06
C ILE A 61 4.47 2.73 -1.42
N LYS A 62 5.26 3.13 -0.42
CA LYS A 62 6.65 3.54 -0.60
C LYS A 62 7.58 2.52 0.02
N THR A 63 8.66 2.18 -0.69
CA THR A 63 9.72 1.35 -0.13
C THR A 63 10.65 2.22 0.71
N ASN A 64 10.80 1.88 1.99
CA ASN A 64 11.77 2.49 2.89
C ASN A 64 13.14 1.91 2.54
N ARG A 65 13.87 2.59 1.65
CA ARG A 65 15.29 2.28 1.44
C ARG A 65 16.05 2.71 2.70
N GLY A 66 16.47 1.70 3.48
CA GLY A 66 17.56 1.86 4.45
C GLY A 66 18.89 2.05 3.73
#